data_AF-X6DXH4-F1
#
_entry.id   AF-X6DXH4-F1
#
_cell.length_a   1.000
_cell.length_b   1.000
_cell.length_c   1.000
_cell.angle_alpha   90.00
_cell.angle_beta   90.00
_cell.angle_gamma   90.00
#
_symmetry.space_group_name_H-M   'P 1'
#
loop_
_entity.id
_entity.type
_entity.pdbx_description
1 polymer ?
#
loop_
_entity_poly.entity_id
_entity_poly.type
_entity_poly.pdbx_seq_one_letter_code
_entity_poly.pdbx_strand_id
1 'polypeptide(L)'
;MGMMSEDERISIVKELLFAYVRSPSLRHIRDPYSVIRLAQEIVRRIDRSNSIWRKWDGQREVLLKSALGCWIPIEALRDFINEMPGPPVTTTDVGQRLRAFEDDEYFSYPKEELRPGCLALYEKERAEGTELPAIIGLLRDHVEREEERLRVEQEERFRRLREEDRMAREQRLLSGADCKWTQLQKSSHWFCRVNGRTYRLSPMKDRMWNLYRVNSVSEEYEKGLIGKYQRRGDATKVIAQMAYQPEPRW
;
A
#
# COMPACT_ATOMS: atom_id res chain seq x y z
N MET A 1 13.74 -20.90 -26.80
CA MET A 1 13.82 -19.45 -27.08
C MET A 1 14.49 -18.84 -25.87
N GLY A 2 15.78 -18.50 -25.97
CA GLY A 2 16.59 -18.15 -24.80
C GLY A 2 16.36 -16.71 -24.37
N MET A 3 16.07 -16.48 -23.08
CA MET A 3 16.27 -15.17 -22.47
C MET A 3 17.72 -14.75 -22.70
N MET A 4 17.92 -13.50 -23.09
CA MET A 4 19.26 -12.91 -23.20
C MET A 4 19.96 -13.05 -21.85
N SER A 5 21.14 -13.65 -21.82
CA SER A 5 21.81 -13.91 -20.54
C SER A 5 22.24 -12.59 -19.89
N GLU A 6 22.39 -12.60 -18.57
CA GLU A 6 22.92 -11.44 -17.85
C GLU A 6 24.27 -10.98 -18.44
N ASP A 7 25.10 -11.93 -18.88
CA ASP A 7 26.38 -11.69 -19.54
C ASP A 7 26.24 -10.95 -20.89
N GLU A 8 25.21 -11.25 -21.68
CA GLU A 8 24.94 -10.55 -22.95
C GLU A 8 24.47 -9.12 -22.72
N ARG A 9 23.60 -8.90 -21.73
CA ARG A 9 23.16 -7.54 -21.33
C ARG A 9 24.36 -6.70 -20.88
N ILE A 10 25.20 -7.27 -20.02
CA ILE A 10 26.43 -6.63 -19.53
C ILE A 10 27.38 -6.34 -20.69
N SER A 11 27.52 -7.25 -21.65
CA SER A 11 28.36 -7.05 -22.84
C SER A 11 27.91 -5.86 -23.69
N ILE A 12 26.60 -5.71 -23.94
CA ILE A 12 26.03 -4.58 -24.70
C ILE A 12 26.27 -3.25 -23.98
N VAL A 13 26.01 -3.19 -22.67
CA VAL A 13 26.26 -2.00 -21.85
C VAL A 13 27.74 -1.63 -21.91
N LYS A 14 28.61 -2.62 -21.75
CA LYS A 14 30.07 -2.46 -21.79
C LYS A 14 30.52 -1.91 -23.14
N GLU A 15 30.06 -2.47 -24.26
CA GLU A 15 30.38 -2.00 -25.62
C GLU A 15 30.04 -0.52 -25.80
N LEU A 16 28.82 -0.12 -25.43
CA LEU A 16 28.33 1.25 -25.61
C LEU A 16 29.05 2.25 -24.69
N LEU A 17 29.31 1.88 -23.44
CA LEU A 17 30.10 2.69 -22.51
C LEU A 17 31.53 2.89 -23.03
N PHE A 18 32.18 1.81 -23.51
CA PHE A 18 33.53 1.91 -24.07
C PHE A 18 33.58 2.76 -25.34
N ALA A 19 32.59 2.64 -26.22
CA ALA A 19 32.47 3.50 -27.39
C ALA A 19 32.29 4.97 -27.01
N TYR A 20 31.48 5.24 -25.99
CA TYR A 20 31.23 6.59 -25.49
C TYR A 20 32.48 7.25 -24.90
N VAL A 21 33.26 6.53 -24.09
CA VAL A 21 34.48 7.09 -23.47
C VAL A 21 35.67 7.17 -24.43
N ARG A 22 35.64 6.44 -25.55
CA ARG A 22 36.69 6.45 -26.59
C ARG A 22 36.61 7.66 -27.53
N SER A 23 35.55 8.47 -27.42
CA SER A 23 35.41 9.70 -28.18
C SER A 23 36.58 10.67 -27.88
N PRO A 24 37.21 11.29 -28.89
CA PRO A 24 38.40 12.14 -28.73
C PRO A 24 38.18 13.38 -27.85
N SER A 25 36.94 13.87 -27.78
CA SER A 25 36.55 14.94 -26.87
C SER A 25 36.04 14.30 -25.59
N LEU A 26 36.49 14.73 -24.41
CA LEU A 26 35.92 14.28 -23.13
C LEU A 26 34.76 15.18 -22.65
N ARG A 27 34.42 16.23 -23.42
CA ARG A 27 33.40 17.22 -23.03
C ARG A 27 31.99 16.61 -22.99
N HIS A 28 31.69 15.68 -23.90
CA HIS A 28 30.38 15.01 -23.96
C HIS A 28 30.14 14.09 -22.75
N ILE A 29 31.19 13.59 -22.09
CA ILE A 29 31.06 12.73 -20.91
C ILE A 29 30.34 13.44 -19.75
N ARG A 30 30.49 14.76 -19.66
CA ARG A 30 29.84 15.59 -18.62
C ARG A 30 28.65 16.39 -19.16
N ASP A 31 28.32 16.26 -20.45
CA ASP A 31 27.17 16.92 -21.06
C ASP A 31 25.89 16.13 -20.76
N PRO A 32 24.90 16.70 -20.04
CA PRO A 32 23.67 16.01 -19.68
C PRO A 32 22.92 15.44 -20.88
N TYR A 33 22.93 16.16 -22.01
CA TYR A 33 22.22 15.73 -23.22
C TYR A 33 22.87 14.51 -23.88
N SER A 34 24.20 14.48 -23.96
CA SER A 34 24.95 13.33 -24.46
C SER A 34 24.80 12.09 -23.57
N VAL A 35 24.74 12.28 -22.25
CA VAL A 35 24.50 11.20 -21.28
C VAL A 35 23.09 10.64 -21.43
N ILE A 36 22.06 11.50 -21.56
CA ILE A 36 20.68 11.07 -21.81
C ILE A 36 20.60 10.28 -23.12
N ARG A 37 21.26 10.75 -24.19
CA ARG A 37 21.30 10.04 -25.48
C ARG A 37 21.97 8.66 -25.37
N LEU A 38 23.06 8.55 -24.62
CA LEU A 38 23.73 7.27 -24.38
C LEU A 38 22.82 6.31 -23.61
N ALA A 39 22.16 6.79 -22.55
CA ALA A 39 21.22 5.99 -21.76
C ALA A 39 20.07 5.47 -22.65
N GLN A 40 19.49 6.32 -23.48
CA GLN A 40 18.45 5.94 -24.44
C GLN A 40 18.94 4.87 -25.43
N GLU A 41 20.19 4.96 -25.91
CA GLU A 41 20.74 3.96 -26.84
C GLU A 41 21.06 2.63 -26.16
N ILE A 42 21.53 2.66 -24.90
CA ILE A 42 21.72 1.45 -24.08
C ILE A 42 20.40 0.72 -23.89
N VAL A 43 19.37 1.43 -23.42
CA VAL A 43 18.02 0.89 -23.22
C VAL A 43 17.49 0.33 -24.54
N ARG A 44 17.51 1.12 -25.61
CA ARG A 44 17.06 0.70 -26.94
C ARG A 44 17.78 -0.56 -27.44
N ARG A 45 19.09 -0.72 -27.22
CA ARG A 45 19.86 -1.86 -27.74
C ARG A 45 19.61 -3.14 -26.93
N ILE A 46 19.43 -3.01 -25.63
CA ILE A 46 18.97 -4.09 -24.74
C ILE A 46 17.53 -4.50 -25.08
N ASP A 47 16.69 -3.54 -25.44
CA ASP A 47 15.29 -3.80 -25.78
C ASP A 47 15.12 -4.34 -27.21
N ARG A 48 15.98 -3.93 -28.16
CA ARG A 48 15.97 -4.39 -29.56
C ARG A 48 16.31 -5.87 -29.74
N SER A 49 17.09 -6.45 -28.84
CA SER A 49 17.40 -7.89 -28.80
C SER A 49 16.30 -8.72 -28.16
N ASN A 50 15.39 -8.08 -27.40
CA ASN A 50 14.13 -8.68 -27.01
C ASN A 50 13.12 -8.60 -28.17
N SER A 51 13.13 -9.63 -29.02
CA SER A 51 12.17 -9.88 -30.11
C SER A 51 10.70 -9.63 -29.73
N ILE A 52 10.35 -9.84 -28.45
CA ILE A 52 9.00 -9.67 -27.90
C ILE A 52 8.50 -8.22 -27.90
N TRP A 53 9.39 -7.21 -27.82
CA TRP A 53 8.98 -5.80 -27.68
C TRP A 53 8.73 -5.09 -29.01
N ARG A 54 9.16 -5.66 -30.14
CA ARG A 54 8.92 -5.08 -31.47
C ARG A 54 7.46 -5.10 -31.90
N LYS A 55 6.62 -5.93 -31.26
CA LYS A 55 5.18 -6.03 -31.54
C LYS A 55 4.37 -4.90 -30.90
N TRP A 56 5.01 -4.15 -30.00
CA TRP A 56 4.40 -3.21 -29.07
C TRP A 56 4.97 -1.82 -29.34
N ASP A 57 4.46 -1.14 -30.36
CA ASP A 57 4.82 0.26 -30.63
C ASP A 57 3.58 1.16 -30.73
N GLY A 58 3.79 2.44 -30.41
CA GLY A 58 2.81 3.51 -30.57
C GLY A 58 1.44 3.21 -29.94
N GLN A 59 0.40 3.17 -30.79
CA GLN A 59 -0.99 3.07 -30.35
C GLN A 59 -1.33 1.73 -29.67
N ARG A 60 -0.61 0.64 -30.00
CA ARG A 60 -0.85 -0.68 -29.39
C ARG A 60 -0.49 -0.67 -27.90
N GLU A 61 0.60 0.00 -27.54
CA GLU A 61 0.97 0.18 -26.14
C GLU A 61 0.00 1.10 -25.41
N VAL A 62 -0.43 2.19 -26.03
CA VAL A 62 -1.38 3.13 -25.42
C VAL A 62 -2.69 2.42 -25.06
N LEU A 63 -3.20 1.58 -25.96
CA LEU A 63 -4.40 0.78 -25.70
C LEU A 63 -4.19 -0.17 -24.51
N LEU A 64 -3.09 -0.94 -24.50
CA LEU A 64 -2.83 -1.86 -23.38
C LEU A 64 -2.67 -1.13 -22.05
N LYS A 65 -1.96 0.00 -22.03
CA LYS A 65 -1.81 0.82 -20.84
C LYS A 65 -3.15 1.34 -20.33
N SER A 66 -4.05 1.70 -21.23
CA SER A 66 -5.40 2.13 -20.85
C SER A 66 -6.24 0.99 -20.25
N ALA A 67 -5.94 -0.27 -20.58
CA ALA A 67 -6.60 -1.44 -20.01
C ALA A 67 -6.04 -1.86 -18.64
N LEU A 68 -4.92 -1.28 -18.17
CA LEU A 68 -4.32 -1.62 -16.89
C LEU A 68 -5.27 -1.30 -15.73
N GLY A 69 -5.25 -2.14 -14.70
CA GLY A 69 -6.12 -2.03 -13.53
C GLY A 69 -7.58 -2.40 -13.79
N CYS A 70 -7.95 -2.76 -15.02
CA CYS A 70 -9.29 -3.25 -15.38
C CYS A 70 -9.27 -4.73 -15.72
N TRP A 71 -10.37 -5.43 -15.42
CA TRP A 71 -10.54 -6.82 -15.86
C TRP A 71 -11.17 -6.86 -17.25
N ILE A 72 -10.38 -7.26 -18.24
CA ILE A 72 -10.80 -7.38 -19.65
C ILE A 72 -10.35 -8.74 -20.18
N PRO A 73 -11.18 -9.45 -20.95
CA PRO A 73 -10.76 -10.68 -21.62
C PRO A 73 -9.54 -10.42 -22.52
N ILE A 74 -8.46 -11.17 -22.28
CA ILE A 74 -7.18 -11.01 -23.01
C ILE A 74 -7.37 -11.29 -24.50
N GLU A 75 -8.27 -12.21 -24.84
CA GLU A 75 -8.65 -12.54 -26.21
C GLU A 75 -9.24 -11.33 -26.94
N ALA A 76 -10.05 -10.51 -26.25
CA ALA A 76 -10.64 -9.32 -26.84
C ALA A 76 -9.58 -8.25 -27.14
N LEU A 77 -8.64 -8.06 -26.21
CA LEU A 77 -7.50 -7.18 -26.41
C LEU A 77 -6.64 -7.67 -27.59
N ARG A 78 -6.34 -8.98 -27.64
CA ARG A 78 -5.60 -9.59 -28.75
C ARG A 78 -6.28 -9.32 -30.09
N ASP A 79 -7.58 -9.58 -30.18
CA ASP A 79 -8.34 -9.45 -31.43
C ASP A 79 -8.29 -8.01 -31.93
N PHE A 80 -8.59 -7.05 -31.06
CA PHE A 80 -8.53 -5.64 -31.40
C PHE A 80 -7.11 -5.18 -31.78
N ILE A 81 -6.07 -5.60 -31.05
CA ILE A 81 -4.67 -5.24 -31.35
C ILE A 81 -4.25 -5.77 -32.72
N ASN A 82 -4.74 -6.94 -33.12
CA ASN A 82 -4.44 -7.53 -34.43
C ASN A 82 -5.14 -6.82 -35.59
N GLU A 83 -6.21 -6.06 -35.34
CA GLU A 83 -6.81 -5.16 -36.34
C GLU A 83 -5.97 -3.89 -36.55
N MET A 84 -5.15 -3.51 -35.56
CA MET A 84 -4.24 -2.37 -35.67
C MET A 84 -3.00 -2.73 -36.52
N PRO A 85 -2.36 -1.75 -37.20
CA PRO A 85 -1.13 -1.99 -37.94
C PRO A 85 -0.01 -2.57 -37.07
N GLY A 86 0.69 -3.59 -37.57
CA GLY A 86 1.86 -4.19 -36.92
C GLY A 86 1.88 -5.72 -36.98
N PRO A 87 2.91 -6.37 -36.41
CA PRO A 87 3.02 -7.83 -36.40
C PRO A 87 1.88 -8.49 -35.61
N PRO A 88 1.43 -9.71 -35.97
CA PRO A 88 0.40 -10.39 -35.22
C PRO A 88 0.86 -10.71 -33.78
N VAL A 89 -0.04 -10.52 -32.82
CA VAL A 89 0.14 -10.85 -31.40
C VAL A 89 -0.71 -12.05 -31.02
N THR A 90 -0.17 -12.87 -30.13
CA THR A 90 -0.87 -13.99 -29.50
C THR A 90 -1.45 -13.56 -28.14
N THR A 91 -2.38 -14.35 -27.59
CA THR A 91 -2.90 -14.13 -26.23
C THR A 91 -1.77 -14.12 -25.19
N THR A 92 -0.74 -14.96 -25.38
CA THR A 92 0.46 -14.99 -24.53
C THR A 92 1.26 -13.70 -24.65
N ASP A 93 1.45 -13.15 -25.85
CA ASP A 93 2.15 -11.87 -26.02
C ASP A 93 1.43 -10.75 -25.24
N VAL A 94 0.10 -10.67 -25.37
CA VAL A 94 -0.73 -9.67 -24.68
C VAL A 94 -0.64 -9.83 -23.17
N GLY A 95 -0.84 -11.05 -22.66
CA GLY A 95 -0.81 -11.32 -21.22
C GLY A 95 0.56 -11.04 -20.59
N GLN A 96 1.66 -11.37 -21.28
CA GLN A 96 3.01 -11.03 -20.81
C GLN A 96 3.27 -9.52 -20.87
N ARG A 97 2.74 -8.82 -21.87
CA ARG A 97 2.92 -7.36 -21.97
C ARG A 97 2.18 -6.61 -20.87
N LEU A 98 0.95 -7.03 -20.56
CA LEU A 98 0.18 -6.47 -19.43
C LEU A 98 0.93 -6.65 -18.11
N ARG A 99 1.40 -7.87 -17.81
CA ARG A 99 2.20 -8.11 -16.59
C ARG A 99 3.46 -7.26 -16.53
N ALA A 100 4.17 -7.13 -17.65
CA ALA A 100 5.36 -6.29 -17.70
C ALA A 100 5.04 -4.82 -17.38
N PHE A 101 3.88 -4.30 -17.80
CA PHE A 101 3.45 -2.95 -17.41
C PHE A 101 3.06 -2.87 -15.93
N GLU A 102 2.39 -3.89 -15.39
CA GLU A 102 2.07 -3.96 -13.95
C GLU A 102 3.33 -4.00 -13.08
N ASP A 103 4.41 -4.61 -13.57
CA ASP A 103 5.68 -4.75 -12.86
C ASP A 103 6.59 -3.50 -12.98
N ASP A 104 6.58 -2.81 -14.13
CA ASP A 104 7.47 -1.66 -14.42
C ASP A 104 6.87 -0.30 -14.02
N GLU A 105 5.55 -0.16 -14.06
CA GLU A 105 4.85 1.10 -13.79
C GLU A 105 4.13 1.01 -12.42
N TYR A 106 4.00 2.12 -11.68
CA TYR A 106 3.33 2.20 -10.37
C TYR A 106 1.80 1.95 -10.44
N PHE A 107 1.33 1.07 -11.33
CA PHE A 107 -0.06 0.67 -11.39
C PHE A 107 -0.37 -0.34 -10.29
N SER A 108 -1.57 -0.22 -9.72
CA SER A 108 -2.11 -1.27 -8.88
C SER A 108 -2.56 -2.43 -9.77
N TYR A 109 -2.21 -3.66 -9.37
CA TYR A 109 -2.86 -4.84 -9.93
C TYR A 109 -4.38 -4.70 -9.81
N PRO A 110 -5.14 -5.16 -10.82
CA PRO A 110 -6.59 -5.15 -10.76
C PRO A 110 -7.08 -5.99 -9.57
N LYS A 111 -7.93 -5.41 -8.73
CA LYS A 111 -8.49 -6.10 -7.56
C LYS A 111 -9.42 -7.23 -7.99
N GLU A 112 -9.19 -8.45 -7.50
CA GLU A 112 -9.98 -9.63 -7.86
C GLU A 112 -11.46 -9.45 -7.52
N GLU A 113 -11.80 -8.72 -6.46
CA GLU A 113 -13.19 -8.45 -6.06
C GLU A 113 -13.98 -7.69 -7.13
N LEU A 114 -13.30 -6.94 -8.00
CA LEU A 114 -13.91 -6.14 -9.06
C LEU A 114 -14.07 -6.89 -10.38
N ARG A 115 -13.49 -8.09 -10.49
CA ARG A 115 -13.53 -8.91 -11.70
C ARG A 115 -14.94 -9.20 -12.20
N PRO A 116 -15.90 -9.63 -11.35
CA PRO A 116 -17.25 -9.93 -11.83
C PRO A 116 -17.97 -8.71 -12.41
N GLY A 117 -17.82 -7.54 -11.77
CA GLY A 117 -18.44 -6.29 -12.22
C GLY A 117 -17.87 -5.80 -13.56
N CYS A 118 -16.55 -5.86 -13.70
CA CYS A 118 -15.86 -5.53 -14.94
C CYS A 118 -16.27 -6.46 -16.09
N LEU A 119 -16.27 -7.78 -15.88
CA LEU A 119 -16.64 -8.73 -16.94
C LEU A 119 -18.11 -8.58 -17.36
N ALA A 120 -19.02 -8.34 -16.41
CA ALA A 120 -20.42 -8.10 -16.71
C ALA A 120 -20.61 -6.79 -17.52
N LEU A 121 -19.89 -5.72 -17.17
CA LEU A 121 -19.92 -4.47 -17.93
C LEU A 121 -19.35 -4.66 -19.33
N TYR A 122 -18.22 -5.36 -19.46
CA TYR A 122 -17.63 -5.69 -20.74
C TYR A 122 -18.60 -6.47 -21.65
N GLU A 123 -19.23 -7.54 -21.13
CA GLU A 123 -20.16 -8.37 -21.91
C GLU A 123 -21.37 -7.58 -22.38
N LYS A 124 -21.93 -6.72 -21.52
CA LYS A 124 -23.03 -5.84 -21.85
C LYS A 124 -22.67 -4.88 -22.98
N GLU A 125 -21.59 -4.11 -22.83
CA GLU A 125 -21.19 -3.10 -23.81
C GLU A 125 -20.77 -3.73 -25.14
N ARG A 126 -20.14 -4.92 -25.10
CA ARG A 126 -19.83 -5.69 -26.31
C ARG A 126 -21.10 -6.11 -27.05
N ALA A 127 -22.15 -6.52 -26.34
CA ALA A 127 -23.42 -6.89 -26.95
C ALA A 127 -24.14 -5.69 -27.59
N GLU A 128 -23.92 -4.49 -27.06
CA GLU A 128 -24.42 -3.23 -27.62
C GLU A 128 -23.60 -2.73 -28.83
N GLY A 129 -22.48 -3.39 -29.14
CA GLY A 129 -21.60 -3.01 -30.25
C GLY A 129 -20.67 -1.85 -29.92
N THR A 130 -20.43 -1.56 -28.64
CA THR A 130 -19.49 -0.53 -28.21
C THR A 130 -18.05 -0.94 -28.55
N GLU A 131 -17.27 0.00 -29.08
CA GLU A 131 -15.87 -0.22 -29.45
C GLU A 131 -14.98 -0.44 -28.22
N LEU A 132 -13.99 -1.34 -28.33
CA LEU A 132 -13.15 -1.75 -27.19
C LEU A 132 -12.47 -0.58 -26.43
N PRO A 133 -11.92 0.46 -27.09
CA PRO A 133 -11.37 1.62 -26.38
C PRO A 133 -12.38 2.36 -25.52
N ALA A 134 -13.65 2.43 -25.95
CA ALA A 134 -14.72 3.04 -25.18
C ALA A 134 -15.13 2.14 -23.99
N ILE A 135 -15.19 0.81 -24.20
CA ILE A 135 -15.42 -0.16 -23.12
C ILE A 135 -14.32 -0.04 -22.06
N ILE A 136 -13.05 0.07 -22.46
CA ILE A 136 -11.92 0.27 -21.54
C ILE A 136 -12.13 1.53 -20.68
N GLY A 137 -12.56 2.64 -21.29
CA GLY A 137 -12.90 3.87 -20.56
C GLY A 137 -13.99 3.64 -19.51
N LEU A 138 -15.09 2.99 -19.89
CA LEU A 138 -16.19 2.68 -18.97
C LEU A 138 -15.77 1.76 -17.82
N LEU A 139 -14.89 0.80 -18.08
CA LEU A 139 -14.36 -0.10 -17.07
C LEU A 139 -13.49 0.64 -16.06
N ARG A 140 -12.66 1.58 -16.51
CA ARG A 140 -11.87 2.42 -15.60
C ARG A 140 -12.77 3.23 -14.67
N ASP A 141 -13.78 3.89 -15.22
CA ASP A 141 -14.76 4.66 -14.43
C ASP A 141 -15.55 3.75 -13.46
N HIS A 142 -15.78 2.49 -13.82
CA HIS A 142 -16.39 1.51 -12.92
C HIS A 142 -15.44 1.12 -11.79
N VAL A 143 -14.20 0.75 -12.10
CA VAL A 143 -13.18 0.39 -11.11
C VAL A 143 -12.96 1.52 -10.12
N GLU A 144 -12.75 2.75 -10.58
CA GLU A 144 -12.50 3.90 -9.71
C GLU A 144 -13.65 4.13 -8.71
N ARG A 145 -14.91 4.02 -9.17
CA ARG A 145 -16.09 4.15 -8.30
C ARG A 145 -16.21 3.02 -7.27
N GLU A 146 -15.96 1.79 -7.69
CA GLU A 146 -16.08 0.62 -6.82
C GLU A 146 -14.95 0.58 -5.77
N GLU A 147 -13.74 0.98 -6.16
CA GLU A 147 -12.63 1.12 -5.22
C GLU A 147 -12.91 2.18 -4.14
N GLU A 148 -13.50 3.31 -4.52
CA GLU A 148 -13.90 4.33 -3.56
C GLU A 148 -14.97 3.79 -2.60
N ARG A 149 -15.97 3.07 -3.11
CA ARG A 149 -17.00 2.43 -2.28
C ARG A 149 -16.36 1.47 -1.26
N LEU A 150 -15.47 0.59 -1.72
CA LEU A 150 -14.77 -0.36 -0.86
C LEU A 150 -13.91 0.34 0.19
N ARG A 151 -13.25 1.44 -0.17
CA ARG A 151 -12.45 2.24 0.76
C ARG A 151 -13.32 2.82 1.88
N VAL A 152 -14.45 3.41 1.54
CA VAL A 152 -15.40 3.99 2.52
C VAL A 152 -15.96 2.90 3.43
N GLU A 153 -16.39 1.76 2.86
CA GLU A 153 -16.91 0.65 3.65
C GLU A 153 -15.87 0.09 4.63
N GLN A 154 -14.62 -0.06 4.19
CA GLN A 154 -13.53 -0.49 5.04
C GLN A 154 -13.27 0.52 6.15
N GLU A 155 -13.20 1.81 5.84
CA GLU A 155 -12.97 2.86 6.85
C GLU A 155 -14.07 2.86 7.92
N GLU A 156 -15.34 2.74 7.50
CA GLU A 156 -16.47 2.63 8.44
C GLU A 156 -16.36 1.39 9.32
N ARG A 157 -16.06 0.22 8.74
CA ARG A 157 -15.87 -1.02 9.51
C ARG A 157 -14.73 -0.87 10.51
N PHE A 158 -13.58 -0.34 10.10
CA PHE A 158 -12.46 -0.08 11.00
C PHE A 158 -12.81 0.92 12.10
N ARG A 159 -13.61 1.95 11.79
CA ARG A 159 -14.09 2.92 12.78
C ARG A 159 -14.99 2.24 13.80
N ARG A 160 -15.99 1.47 13.36
CA ARG A 160 -16.91 0.72 14.24
C ARG A 160 -16.15 -0.26 15.13
N LEU A 161 -15.26 -1.07 14.56
CA LEU A 161 -14.43 -2.01 15.31
C LEU A 161 -13.58 -1.30 16.38
N ARG A 162 -12.98 -0.15 16.06
CA ARG A 162 -12.22 0.64 17.04
C ARG A 162 -13.10 1.19 18.16
N GLU A 163 -14.31 1.60 17.84
CA GLU A 163 -15.26 2.10 18.84
C GLU A 163 -15.79 0.98 19.73
N GLU A 164 -16.12 -0.19 19.16
CA GLU A 164 -16.49 -1.40 19.90
C GLU A 164 -15.36 -1.84 20.83
N ASP A 165 -14.12 -1.90 20.33
CA ASP A 165 -12.93 -2.19 21.12
C ASP A 165 -12.73 -1.20 22.27
N ARG A 166 -12.95 0.10 22.01
CA ARG A 166 -12.88 1.15 23.04
C ARG A 166 -13.94 0.89 24.12
N MET A 167 -15.20 0.71 23.71
CA MET A 167 -16.31 0.45 24.64
C MET A 167 -16.08 -0.83 25.44
N ALA A 168 -15.59 -1.91 24.83
CA ALA A 168 -15.30 -3.16 25.51
C ALA A 168 -14.19 -3.01 26.57
N ARG A 169 -13.14 -2.22 26.28
CA ARG A 169 -12.08 -1.92 27.27
C ARG A 169 -12.60 -1.06 28.41
N GLU A 170 -13.41 -0.04 28.12
CA GLU A 170 -14.05 0.80 29.13
C GLU A 170 -14.98 -0.02 30.03
N GLN A 171 -15.84 -0.86 29.46
CA GLN A 171 -16.72 -1.75 30.21
C GLN A 171 -15.95 -2.72 31.10
N ARG A 172 -14.82 -3.27 30.62
CA ARG A 172 -13.95 -4.13 31.43
C ARG A 172 -13.37 -3.41 32.63
N LEU A 173 -12.98 -2.15 32.47
CA LEU A 173 -12.50 -1.32 33.58
C LEU A 173 -13.62 -1.02 34.57
N LEU A 174 -14.80 -0.63 34.08
CA LEU A 174 -15.96 -0.27 34.91
C LEU A 174 -16.53 -1.47 35.69
N SER A 175 -16.49 -2.67 35.11
CA SER A 175 -16.92 -3.90 35.78
C SER A 175 -15.95 -4.38 36.87
N GLY A 176 -14.78 -3.74 37.01
CA GLY A 176 -13.78 -4.10 38.01
C GLY A 176 -12.92 -5.31 37.63
N ALA A 177 -12.96 -5.74 36.36
CA ALA A 177 -12.06 -6.75 35.84
C ALA A 177 -10.66 -6.18 35.58
N ASP A 178 -9.64 -7.03 35.68
CA ASP A 178 -8.27 -6.65 35.35
C ASP A 178 -8.16 -6.26 33.87
N CYS A 179 -7.46 -5.15 33.61
CA CYS A 179 -7.36 -4.57 32.29
C CYS A 179 -6.07 -3.75 32.11
N LYS A 180 -5.61 -3.68 30.85
CA LYS A 180 -4.49 -2.81 30.45
C LYS A 180 -4.92 -1.34 30.49
N TRP A 181 -3.96 -0.44 30.29
CA TRP A 181 -4.19 1.00 30.18
C TRP A 181 -5.35 1.32 29.22
N THR A 182 -6.41 1.88 29.79
CA THR A 182 -7.67 2.21 29.15
C THR A 182 -8.00 3.66 29.51
N GLN A 183 -8.34 4.46 28.51
CA GLN A 183 -8.81 5.82 28.70
C GLN A 183 -10.33 5.77 28.75
N LEU A 184 -10.94 6.40 29.76
CA LEU A 184 -12.40 6.49 29.84
C LEU A 184 -12.88 7.69 29.04
N GLN A 185 -13.72 7.44 28.03
CA GLN A 185 -14.32 8.45 27.17
C GLN A 185 -13.25 9.40 26.58
N LYS A 186 -13.23 10.66 27.04
CA LYS A 186 -12.26 11.70 26.64
C LYS A 186 -11.44 12.21 27.83
N SER A 187 -11.44 11.51 28.95
CA SER A 187 -10.65 11.89 30.13
C SER A 187 -9.18 11.99 29.75
N SER A 188 -8.47 13.00 30.25
CA SER A 188 -7.01 13.08 30.07
C SER A 188 -6.25 11.98 30.82
N HIS A 189 -6.94 11.26 31.71
CA HIS A 189 -6.38 10.21 32.55
C HIS A 189 -6.45 8.83 31.90
N TRP A 190 -5.44 8.00 32.19
CA TRP A 190 -5.42 6.58 31.82
C TRP A 190 -5.60 5.73 33.05
N PHE A 191 -6.38 4.68 32.95
CA PHE A 191 -6.64 3.77 34.06
C PHE A 191 -6.20 2.35 33.69
N CYS A 192 -5.74 1.58 34.67
CA CYS A 192 -5.58 0.14 34.50
C CYS A 192 -5.95 -0.56 35.80
N ARG A 193 -6.24 -1.86 35.69
CA ARG A 193 -6.56 -2.68 36.85
C ARG A 193 -5.74 -3.95 36.81
N VAL A 194 -5.03 -4.22 37.90
CA VAL A 194 -4.15 -5.39 38.03
C VAL A 194 -4.29 -5.95 39.43
N ASN A 195 -4.53 -7.26 39.52
CA ASN A 195 -4.77 -7.95 40.78
C ASN A 195 -5.90 -7.31 41.59
N GLY A 196 -6.98 -6.90 40.91
CA GLY A 196 -8.14 -6.26 41.54
C GLY A 196 -7.91 -4.83 42.03
N ARG A 197 -6.72 -4.25 41.84
CA ARG A 197 -6.37 -2.88 42.25
C ARG A 197 -6.40 -1.93 41.06
N THR A 198 -6.94 -0.72 41.26
CA THR A 198 -7.06 0.29 40.20
C THR A 198 -5.95 1.32 40.30
N TYR A 199 -5.36 1.65 39.15
CA TYR A 199 -4.29 2.63 39.02
C TYR A 199 -4.68 3.68 37.99
N ARG A 200 -4.27 4.93 38.23
CA ARG A 200 -4.55 6.06 37.35
C ARG A 200 -3.25 6.79 36.99
N LEU A 201 -3.00 6.98 35.70
CA LEU A 201 -2.00 7.90 35.17
C LEU A 201 -2.65 9.22 34.80
N SER A 202 -2.10 10.30 35.34
CA SER A 202 -2.56 11.67 35.10
C SER A 202 -1.45 12.47 34.40
N PRO A 203 -1.73 13.12 33.26
CA PRO A 203 -0.72 13.87 32.54
C PRO A 203 -0.33 15.13 33.31
N MET A 204 0.96 15.48 33.25
CA MET A 204 1.51 16.74 33.77
C MET A 204 1.90 17.69 32.63
N LYS A 205 2.08 18.96 32.99
CA LYS A 205 2.48 20.03 32.05
C LYS A 205 3.85 19.78 31.39
N ASP A 206 4.72 19.01 32.03
CA ASP A 206 6.05 18.61 31.58
C ASP A 206 6.07 17.37 30.67
N ARG A 207 4.89 16.92 30.20
CA ARG A 207 4.70 15.67 29.43
C ARG A 207 5.04 14.39 30.20
N MET A 208 5.25 14.46 31.51
CA MET A 208 5.35 13.29 32.38
C MET A 208 3.97 12.88 32.91
N TRP A 209 3.94 11.73 33.59
CA TRP A 209 2.72 11.15 34.15
C TRP A 209 2.85 10.93 35.65
N ASN A 210 1.86 11.38 36.42
CA ASN A 210 1.71 10.99 37.82
C ASN A 210 0.92 9.69 37.90
N LEU A 211 1.49 8.67 38.54
CA LEU A 211 0.81 7.40 38.82
C LEU A 211 0.20 7.44 40.22
N TYR A 212 -1.09 7.15 40.31
CA TYR A 212 -1.84 7.05 41.56
C TYR A 212 -2.41 5.65 41.72
N ARG A 213 -2.48 5.16 42.95
CA ARG A 213 -3.42 4.11 43.36
C ARG A 213 -4.75 4.78 43.66
N VAL A 214 -5.82 4.32 43.03
CA VAL A 214 -7.18 4.88 43.21
C VAL A 214 -8.16 3.77 43.58
N ASN A 215 -9.20 4.13 44.32
CA ASN A 215 -10.26 3.18 44.71
C ASN A 215 -11.43 3.17 43.73
N SER A 216 -11.55 4.21 42.91
CA SER A 216 -12.58 4.36 41.89
C SER A 216 -12.02 5.07 40.67
N VAL A 217 -12.79 5.06 39.57
CA VAL A 217 -12.45 5.77 38.33
C VAL A 217 -12.76 7.28 38.38
N SER A 218 -13.13 7.81 39.55
CA SER A 218 -13.40 9.24 39.74
C SER A 218 -12.13 10.08 39.60
N GLU A 219 -12.25 11.26 38.99
CA GLU A 219 -11.15 12.20 38.79
C GLU A 219 -10.76 12.94 40.07
N GLU A 220 -11.63 12.96 41.08
CA GLU A 220 -11.49 13.74 42.32
C GLU A 220 -10.49 13.14 43.33
N TYR A 221 -10.02 11.92 43.11
CA TYR A 221 -9.17 11.22 44.08
C TYR A 221 -7.67 11.34 43.73
N GLU A 222 -6.97 12.25 44.42
CA GLU A 222 -5.51 12.45 44.27
C GLU A 222 -4.66 11.81 45.39
N LYS A 223 -5.28 11.11 46.34
CA LYS A 223 -4.55 10.39 47.38
C LYS A 223 -3.93 9.11 46.83
N GLY A 224 -2.75 8.73 47.33
CA GLY A 224 -2.05 7.51 46.90
C GLY A 224 -1.13 7.68 45.70
N LEU A 225 -0.46 8.84 45.58
CA LEU A 225 0.61 9.07 44.60
C LEU A 225 1.73 8.04 44.80
N ILE A 226 2.01 7.25 43.77
CA ILE A 226 3.09 6.27 43.75
C ILE A 226 4.37 6.93 43.24
N GLY A 227 4.28 7.73 42.18
CA GLY A 227 5.46 8.37 41.59
C GLY A 227 5.20 9.03 40.24
N LYS A 228 6.29 9.54 39.65
CA LYS A 228 6.32 10.24 38.36
C LYS A 228 7.03 9.40 37.32
N TYR A 229 6.48 9.31 36.12
CA TYR A 229 6.98 8.46 35.04
C TYR A 229 6.98 9.17 33.70
N GLN A 230 7.98 8.89 32.87
CA GLN A 230 8.07 9.49 31.55
C GLN A 230 7.14 8.80 30.55
N ARG A 231 7.04 7.48 30.59
CA ARG A 231 6.18 6.69 29.68
C ARG A 231 5.23 5.79 30.45
N ARG A 232 4.08 5.46 29.85
CA ARG A 232 3.13 4.46 30.38
C ARG A 232 3.79 3.11 30.63
N GLY A 233 4.76 2.72 29.80
CA GLY A 233 5.51 1.47 29.96
C GLY A 233 6.34 1.42 31.25
N ASP A 234 6.85 2.56 31.72
CA ASP A 234 7.61 2.63 32.97
C ASP A 234 6.68 2.43 34.17
N ALA A 235 5.50 3.05 34.14
CA ALA A 235 4.45 2.84 35.13
C ALA A 235 3.96 1.38 35.15
N THR A 236 3.81 0.72 33.99
CA THR A 236 3.41 -0.70 33.91
C THR A 236 4.39 -1.60 34.68
N LYS A 237 5.70 -1.35 34.58
CA LYS A 237 6.73 -2.15 35.29
C LYS A 237 6.58 -2.04 36.80
N VAL A 238 6.31 -0.83 37.30
CA VAL A 238 6.11 -0.59 38.74
C VAL A 238 4.82 -1.26 39.22
N ILE A 239 3.73 -1.15 38.46
CA ILE A 239 2.45 -1.80 38.80
C ILE A 239 2.59 -3.32 38.85
N ALA A 240 3.33 -3.93 37.92
CA ALA A 240 3.55 -5.37 37.89
C ALA A 240 4.18 -5.91 39.19
N GLN A 241 4.97 -5.09 39.90
CA GLN A 241 5.53 -5.46 41.21
C GLN A 241 4.59 -5.07 42.34
N MET A 242 4.10 -3.83 42.36
CA MET A 242 3.30 -3.28 43.46
C MET A 242 1.92 -3.95 43.59
N ALA A 243 1.31 -4.43 42.51
CA ALA A 243 -0.02 -5.03 42.52
C ALA A 243 -0.08 -6.29 43.41
N TYR A 244 1.05 -6.96 43.64
CA TYR A 244 1.14 -8.20 44.42
C TYR A 244 1.76 -8.01 45.80
N GLN A 245 2.23 -6.81 46.13
CA GLN A 245 2.78 -6.49 47.45
C GLN A 245 1.68 -6.05 48.43
N PRO A 246 1.87 -6.23 49.75
CA PRO A 246 0.98 -5.65 50.77
C PRO A 246 0.83 -4.14 50.56
N GLU A 247 -0.36 -3.60 50.77
CA GLU A 247 -0.56 -2.16 50.60
C GLU A 247 0.29 -1.40 51.62
N PRO A 248 1.04 -0.37 51.18
CA PRO A 248 1.69 0.55 52.11
C PRO A 248 0.61 1.16 53.01
N ARG A 249 0.89 1.28 54.31
CA ARG A 249 0.05 2.05 55.23
C ARG A 249 0.35 3.53 54.98
N TRP A 250 -0.43 4.16 54.10
CA TRP A 250 -0.43 5.61 53.84
C TRP A 250 -1.52 6.30 54.65
#